data_AF-W1YEP1-F1
#
_entry.id   AF-W1YEP1-F1
#
_cell.length_a   1.000
_cell.length_b   1.000
_cell.length_c   1.000
_cell.angle_alpha   90.00
_cell.angle_beta   90.00
_cell.angle_gamma   90.00
#
_symmetry.space_group_name_H-M   'P 1'
#
loop_
_entity.id
_entity.type
_entity.pdbx_description
1 polymer ?
#
loop_
_entity_poly.entity_id
_entity_poly.type
_entity_poly.pdbx_seq_one_letter_code
_entity_poly.pdbx_strand_id
1 'polypeptide(L)'
;RNTPAEHLNNFYCNFEDIQEQNFDGLIVTGAPLGLVEFNDVAYWPQIKQVLEWSKDHVTSTLFVCWAVQAALNILYGIPKQTRTDKLSGVYEH
;
A
#
# COMPACT_ATOMS: atom_id res chain seq x y z
N ARG A 1 -10.65 14.24 -9.26
CA ARG A 1 -11.84 13.37 -9.48
C ARG A 1 -12.07 12.66 -8.15
N ASN A 2 -13.18 12.93 -7.46
CA ASN A 2 -13.44 12.37 -6.14
C ASN A 2 -14.32 11.12 -6.33
N THR A 3 -13.90 9.98 -5.77
CA THR A 3 -14.79 8.82 -5.64
C THR A 3 -15.95 9.21 -4.74
N PRO A 4 -17.22 8.95 -5.10
CA PRO A 4 -18.36 9.24 -4.24
C PRO A 4 -18.16 8.57 -2.87
N ALA A 5 -18.31 9.34 -1.79
CA ALA A 5 -18.18 8.79 -0.43
C ALA A 5 -19.16 7.65 -0.17
N GLU A 6 -20.32 7.68 -0.82
CA GLU A 6 -21.32 6.61 -0.76
C GLU A 6 -20.80 5.25 -1.25
N HIS A 7 -19.94 5.22 -2.26
CA HIS A 7 -19.31 3.98 -2.73
C HIS A 7 -18.35 3.42 -1.68
N LEU A 8 -17.56 4.27 -1.03
CA LEU A 8 -16.66 3.86 0.04
C LEU A 8 -17.45 3.30 1.23
N ASN A 9 -18.48 4.02 1.68
CA ASN A 9 -19.27 3.62 2.85
C ASN A 9 -19.99 2.28 2.67
N ASN A 10 -20.39 1.94 1.44
CA ASN A 10 -21.15 0.72 1.18
C ASN A 10 -20.27 -0.52 0.96
N PHE A 11 -19.02 -0.35 0.54
CA PHE A 11 -18.18 -1.46 0.07
C PHE A 11 -16.81 -1.56 0.74
N TYR A 12 -16.41 -0.56 1.51
CA TYR A 12 -15.15 -0.56 2.25
C TYR A 12 -15.43 -0.62 3.75
N CYS A 13 -14.58 -1.37 4.45
CA CYS A 13 -14.49 -1.36 5.90
C CYS A 13 -13.25 -0.56 6.33
N ASN A 14 -13.25 -0.12 7.58
CA ASN A 14 -12.06 0.45 8.19
C ASN A 14 -11.14 -0.68 8.69
N PHE A 15 -9.89 -0.34 8.97
CA PHE A 15 -8.93 -1.31 9.50
C PHE A 15 -9.39 -1.87 10.86
N GLU A 16 -9.99 -1.02 11.69
CA GLU A 16 -10.46 -1.40 13.02
C GLU A 16 -11.52 -2.50 12.99
N ASP A 17 -12.28 -2.61 11.89
CA ASP A 17 -13.32 -3.63 11.70
C ASP A 17 -12.75 -5.02 11.40
N ILE A 18 -11.50 -5.08 10.90
CA ILE A 18 -10.84 -6.31 10.44
C ILE A 18 -9.58 -6.68 11.24
N GLN A 19 -9.12 -5.83 12.16
CA GLN A 19 -7.84 -6.00 12.86
C GLN A 19 -7.73 -7.31 13.68
N GLU A 20 -8.86 -7.88 14.12
CA GLU A 20 -8.90 -9.15 14.87
C GLU A 20 -9.16 -10.38 13.97
N GLN A 21 -9.22 -10.20 12.65
CA GLN A 21 -9.49 -11.27 11.68
C GLN A 21 -8.19 -11.74 11.01
N ASN A 22 -8.19 -13.00 10.56
CA ASN A 22 -7.11 -13.56 9.74
C ASN A 22 -7.56 -13.73 8.29
N PHE A 23 -6.65 -13.54 7.33
CA PHE A 23 -6.90 -13.66 5.91
C PHE A 23 -5.86 -14.52 5.20
N ASP A 24 -6.28 -15.22 4.15
CA ASP A 24 -5.34 -15.97 3.29
C ASP A 24 -4.51 -15.03 2.40
N GLY A 25 -5.07 -13.88 2.03
CA GLY A 25 -4.47 -12.98 1.06
C GLY A 25 -4.80 -11.51 1.30
N LEU A 26 -3.80 -10.65 1.12
CA LEU A 26 -3.93 -9.19 1.10
C LEU A 26 -3.32 -8.64 -0.19
N ILE A 27 -4.01 -7.72 -0.85
CA ILE A 27 -3.48 -6.98 -2.00
C ILE A 27 -3.39 -5.50 -1.62
N VAL A 28 -2.18 -4.94 -1.66
CA VAL A 28 -1.94 -3.51 -1.49
C VAL A 28 -1.67 -2.89 -2.86
N THR A 29 -2.61 -2.08 -3.33
CA THR A 29 -2.59 -1.48 -4.66
C THR A 29 -1.61 -0.30 -4.76
N GLY A 30 -1.29 0.11 -5.99
CA GLY A 30 -0.46 1.29 -6.22
C GLY A 30 -1.19 2.59 -5.83
N ALA A 31 -0.42 3.57 -5.38
CA ALA A 31 -0.90 4.92 -5.10
C ALA A 31 -0.14 5.96 -5.95
N PRO A 32 -0.75 7.11 -6.28
CA PRO A 32 -0.10 8.19 -7.02
C PRO A 32 0.87 9.00 -6.13
N LEU A 33 1.75 8.32 -5.40
CA LEU A 33 2.70 8.86 -4.41
C LEU A 33 4.17 8.71 -4.87
N GLY A 34 4.38 8.52 -6.17
CA GLY A 34 5.70 8.27 -6.75
C GLY A 34 6.72 9.39 -6.49
N LEU A 35 6.28 10.63 -6.31
CA LEU A 35 7.13 11.80 -6.08
C LEU A 35 7.03 12.37 -4.65
N VAL A 36 6.27 11.71 -3.78
CA VAL A 36 6.09 12.13 -2.37
C VAL A 36 7.03 11.30 -1.50
N GLU A 37 7.76 11.96 -0.61
CA GLU A 37 8.59 11.28 0.39
C GLU A 37 7.69 10.54 1.38
N PHE A 38 8.15 9.40 1.90
CA PHE A 38 7.31 8.56 2.77
C PHE A 38 6.77 9.31 3.99
N ASN A 39 7.57 10.20 4.59
CA ASN A 39 7.15 11.00 5.75
C ASN A 39 6.10 12.07 5.41
N ASP A 40 5.96 12.46 4.14
CA ASP A 40 4.98 13.44 3.69
C ASP A 40 3.66 12.79 3.25
N VAL A 41 3.59 11.45 3.27
CA VAL A 41 2.34 10.73 3.00
C VAL A 41 1.44 10.79 4.23
N ALA A 42 0.30 11.48 4.09
CA ALA A 42 -0.63 11.74 5.19
C ALA A 42 -1.11 10.47 5.93
N TYR A 43 -1.26 9.36 5.21
CA TYR A 43 -1.70 8.07 5.76
C TYR A 43 -0.55 7.06 5.96
N TRP A 44 0.70 7.54 6.03
CA TRP A 44 1.87 6.69 6.27
C TRP A 44 1.78 5.89 7.58
N PRO A 45 1.31 6.45 8.71
CA PRO A 45 1.13 5.68 9.94
C PRO A 45 0.18 4.49 9.75
N GLN A 46 -0.93 4.68 9.02
CA GLN A 46 -1.92 3.65 8.74
C GLN A 46 -1.35 2.56 7.83
N ILE A 47 -0.53 2.91 6.85
CA ILE A 47 0.16 1.91 6.02
C ILE A 47 1.09 1.06 6.88
N LYS A 48 1.90 1.68 7.75
CA LYS A 48 2.75 0.92 8.66
C LYS A 48 1.95 -0.03 9.55
N GLN A 49 0.82 0.45 10.09
CA GLN A 49 -0.06 -0.37 10.91
C GLN A 49 -0.57 -1.62 10.17
N VAL A 50 -1.08 -1.45 8.95
CA VAL A 50 -1.58 -2.57 8.13
C VAL A 50 -0.45 -3.54 7.76
N LEU A 51 0.73 -3.05 7.40
CA LEU A 51 1.85 -3.90 7.01
C LEU A 51 2.41 -4.70 8.19
N GLU A 52 2.52 -4.09 9.37
CA GLU A 52 2.93 -4.80 10.59
C GLU A 52 1.88 -5.85 11.00
N TRP A 53 0.60 -5.49 11.00
CA TRP A 53 -0.50 -6.41 11.26
C TRP A 53 -0.50 -7.62 10.31
N SER A 54 -0.22 -7.38 9.02
CA SER A 54 -0.24 -8.42 8.01
C SER A 54 0.79 -9.54 8.22
N LYS A 55 1.84 -9.30 9.03
CA LYS A 55 2.86 -10.31 9.33
C LYS A 55 2.29 -11.52 10.07
N ASP A 56 1.31 -11.27 10.95
CA ASP A 56 0.72 -12.31 11.82
C ASP A 56 -0.70 -12.70 11.39
N HIS A 57 -1.38 -11.84 10.62
CA HIS A 57 -2.80 -12.00 10.27
C HIS A 57 -3.06 -12.34 8.81
N VAL A 58 -2.04 -12.32 7.96
CA VAL A 58 -2.20 -12.62 6.53
C VAL A 58 -1.16 -13.64 6.08
N THR A 59 -1.63 -14.72 5.46
CA THR A 59 -0.73 -15.78 4.95
C THR A 59 0.16 -15.29 3.82
N SER A 60 -0.37 -14.47 2.89
CA SER A 60 0.41 -13.89 1.79
C SER A 60 -0.07 -12.49 1.41
N THR A 61 0.87 -11.57 1.25
CA THR A 61 0.60 -10.17 0.87
C THR A 61 1.26 -9.83 -0.46
N LEU A 62 0.45 -9.40 -1.43
CA LEU A 62 0.88 -8.92 -2.73
C LEU A 62 0.93 -7.39 -2.75
N PHE A 63 2.12 -6.83 -2.97
CA PHE A 63 2.33 -5.38 -3.12
C PHE A 63 2.49 -5.01 -4.60
N VAL A 64 1.76 -4.00 -5.06
CA VAL A 64 1.76 -3.58 -6.48
C VAL A 64 2.26 -2.14 -6.64
N CYS A 65 3.16 -1.92 -7.60
CA CYS A 65 3.67 -0.59 -7.99
C CYS A 65 4.26 0.19 -6.79
N TRP A 66 3.68 1.33 -6.40
CA TRP A 66 4.18 2.13 -5.27
C TRP A 66 4.15 1.37 -3.94
N ALA A 67 3.20 0.45 -3.75
CA ALA A 67 3.14 -0.36 -2.53
C ALA A 67 4.38 -1.24 -2.35
N VAL A 68 5.06 -1.61 -3.45
CA VAL A 68 6.36 -2.31 -3.39
C VAL A 68 7.40 -1.41 -2.72
N GLN A 69 7.49 -0.13 -3.11
CA GLN A 69 8.44 0.80 -2.49
C GLN A 69 8.12 1.01 -1.01
N ALA A 70 6.83 1.14 -0.65
CA ALA A 70 6.41 1.29 0.73
C ALA A 70 6.77 0.06 1.59
N ALA A 71 6.47 -1.15 1.10
CA ALA A 71 6.80 -2.39 1.78
C ALA A 71 8.31 -2.61 1.92
N LEU A 72 9.09 -2.36 0.86
CA LEU A 72 10.56 -2.44 0.91
C LEU A 72 11.15 -1.48 1.95
N ASN A 73 10.57 -0.30 2.09
CA ASN A 73 10.99 0.66 3.10
C ASN A 73 10.67 0.20 4.53
N ILE A 74 9.43 -0.22 4.78
CA ILE A 74 8.96 -0.58 6.12
C ILE A 74 9.59 -1.89 6.60
N LEU A 75 9.63 -2.90 5.73
CA LEU A 75 10.07 -4.25 6.10
C LEU A 75 11.59 -4.43 6.05
N TYR A 76 12.28 -3.69 5.18
CA TYR A 76 13.70 -3.90 4.91
C TYR A 76 14.55 -2.62 4.99
N GLY A 77 13.96 -1.47 5.32
CA GLY A 77 14.68 -0.21 5.46
C GLY A 77 15.22 0.36 4.15
N ILE A 78 14.75 -0.12 2.99
CA ILE A 78 15.25 0.33 1.69
C ILE A 78 14.72 1.74 1.42
N PRO A 79 15.59 2.74 1.14
CA PRO A 79 15.15 4.10 0.87
C PRO A 79 14.45 4.19 -0.49
N LYS A 80 13.61 5.21 -0.65
CA LYS A 80 12.93 5.51 -1.90
C LYS A 80 13.96 5.78 -3.01
N GLN A 81 13.76 5.15 -4.17
CA GLN A 81 14.52 5.44 -5.38
C GLN A 81 13.56 5.87 -6.49
N THR A 82 13.78 7.08 -7.00
CA THR A 82 12.95 7.69 -8.04
C THR A 82 13.75 7.78 -9.33
N ARG A 83 13.18 7.30 -10.44
CA ARG A 83 13.79 7.45 -11.77
C ARG A 83 13.68 8.90 -12.25
N THR A 84 14.66 9.35 -13.03
CA THR A 84 14.62 10.66 -13.71
C THR A 84 13.44 10.75 -14.67
N ASP A 85 13.22 9.70 -15.46
CA ASP A 85 12.14 9.62 -16.43
C ASP A 85 11.12 8.54 -16.06
N LYS A 86 9.84 8.84 -16.29
CA LYS A 86 8.73 7.92 -16.05
C LYS A 86 8.83 6.73 -16.99
N LEU A 87 8.89 5.51 -16.43
CA LEU A 87 8.78 4.28 -17.20
C LEU A 87 7.30 4.02 -17.56
N SER A 88 6.97 4.00 -18.85
CA SER A 88 5.60 3.83 -19.34
C SER A 88 5.60 3.05 -20.65
N GLY A 89 5.04 1.84 -20.67
CA GLY A 89 5.08 0.95 -21.83
C GLY A 89 4.81 -0.51 -21.44
N VAL A 90 4.96 -1.42 -22.39
CA VAL A 90 4.97 -2.88 -22.18
C VAL A 90 6.40 -3.37 -22.42
N TYR A 91 6.94 -4.14 -21.49
CA TYR A 91 8.35 -4.56 -21.48
C TYR A 91 8.46 -6.08 -21.37
N GLU A 92 9.51 -6.65 -21.94
CA GLU A 92 9.89 -8.06 -21.73
C GLU A 92 10.44 -8.27 -20.30
N HIS A 93 10.28 -9.48 -19.77
CA HIS A 93 10.67 -9.87 -18.40
C HIS A 93 11.53 -11.14 -18.43
#